data_AF-A0A143Z8A8-F1
#
_entry.id   AF-A0A143Z8A8-F1
#
_cell.length_a   1.000
_cell.length_b   1.000
_cell.length_c   1.000
_cell.angle_alpha   90.00
_cell.angle_beta   90.00
_cell.angle_gamma   90.00
#
_symmetry.space_group_name_H-M   'P 1'
#
loop_
_entity.id
_entity.type
_entity.pdbx_description
1 polymer ?
#
loop_
_entity_poly.entity_id
_entity_poly.type
_entity_poly.pdbx_seq_one_letter_code
_entity_poly.pdbx_strand_id
1 'polypeptide(L)'
;MAKKTSNDANGLRLLKKWWFWLIFVAAVGMMAVFGGGTDKAETSTSDNAAEAAIANFEEMAAAASEEQAEAKKQAEAAIQAAEAKANAEAQAKAQAEAEAKLKDPANYRTDISYDQLAQTPDAYDSQLIAMSGRVLQVIQGEESSQMLVAIDDKEGSVIFLAYESDTVESGFSENDLIKFYGTAAGTISYESTLGETITVAAAFVNMLERQ
;
A
#
# COMPACT_ATOMS: atom_id res chain seq x y z
N MET A 1 -11.80 28.15 -40.23
CA MET A 1 -12.14 29.39 -39.48
C MET A 1 -13.11 29.02 -38.35
N ALA A 2 -12.93 29.64 -37.18
CA ALA A 2 -13.71 29.59 -35.92
C ALA A 2 -13.81 28.21 -35.21
N LYS A 3 -13.14 27.94 -34.07
CA LYS A 3 -13.16 28.49 -32.69
C LYS A 3 -14.31 27.96 -31.83
N LYS A 4 -13.98 27.12 -30.83
CA LYS A 4 -14.48 27.28 -29.45
C LYS A 4 -13.56 26.60 -28.42
N THR A 5 -12.98 27.44 -27.57
CA THR A 5 -12.29 27.18 -26.31
C THR A 5 -13.28 27.30 -25.14
N SER A 6 -13.07 26.53 -24.07
CA SER A 6 -13.59 26.73 -22.70
C SER A 6 -13.29 25.44 -21.91
N ASN A 7 -12.74 25.41 -20.70
CA ASN A 7 -12.27 26.45 -19.79
C ASN A 7 -11.40 25.72 -18.75
N ASP A 8 -10.31 26.36 -18.35
CA ASP A 8 -9.55 26.05 -17.15
C ASP A 8 -10.41 26.23 -15.89
N ALA A 9 -10.09 25.48 -14.82
CA ALA A 9 -9.51 26.04 -13.58
C ALA A 9 -9.90 25.27 -12.30
N ASN A 10 -8.90 25.21 -11.40
CA ASN A 10 -8.96 25.10 -9.93
C ASN A 10 -9.12 23.67 -9.36
N GLY A 11 -8.23 23.15 -8.51
CA GLY A 11 -7.34 23.84 -7.57
C GLY A 11 -8.01 23.99 -6.21
N LEU A 12 -7.85 22.96 -5.36
CA LEU A 12 -7.79 23.01 -3.90
C LEU A 12 -9.02 23.48 -3.07
N ARG A 13 -9.27 22.72 -2.00
CA ARG A 13 -9.85 23.09 -0.67
C ARG A 13 -11.32 22.77 -0.39
N LEU A 14 -11.48 21.71 0.42
CA LEU A 14 -12.11 21.74 1.76
C LEU A 14 -13.35 22.62 1.87
N LEU A 15 -14.56 22.03 1.92
CA LEU A 15 -15.73 22.50 2.70
C LEU A 15 -16.95 21.57 2.43
N LYS A 16 -16.89 20.32 2.91
CA LYS A 16 -18.04 19.41 3.03
C LYS A 16 -18.47 19.30 4.50
N LYS A 17 -18.96 20.36 5.15
CA LYS A 17 -19.62 20.29 6.47
C LYS A 17 -20.61 21.45 6.64
N TRP A 18 -21.79 21.38 6.03
CA TRP A 18 -22.83 22.42 6.21
C TRP A 18 -24.26 21.90 6.35
N TRP A 19 -24.45 20.61 6.64
CA TRP A 19 -25.80 20.03 6.83
C TRP A 19 -26.04 19.38 8.20
N PHE A 20 -25.02 19.31 9.07
CA PHE A 20 -25.16 18.71 10.40
C PHE A 20 -25.34 19.73 11.54
N TRP A 21 -25.29 21.05 11.26
CA TRP A 21 -25.50 22.11 12.25
C TRP A 21 -26.93 22.66 12.32
N LEU A 22 -27.88 22.05 11.61
CA LEU A 22 -29.32 22.40 11.74
C LEU A 22 -30.06 21.56 12.79
N ILE A 23 -29.43 20.53 13.37
CA ILE A 23 -30.07 19.67 14.38
C ILE A 23 -29.71 20.09 15.81
N PHE A 24 -28.64 20.86 16.04
CA PHE A 24 -28.19 21.21 17.41
C PHE A 24 -28.75 22.54 17.96
N VAL A 25 -29.35 23.40 17.12
CA VAL A 25 -29.87 24.72 17.54
C VAL A 25 -31.29 24.64 18.14
N ALA A 26 -32.00 23.51 18.02
CA ALA A 26 -33.37 23.37 18.53
C ALA A 26 -33.48 23.06 20.04
N ALA A 27 -32.37 22.80 20.75
CA ALA A 27 -32.40 22.40 22.17
C ALA A 27 -31.84 23.44 23.16
N VAL A 28 -31.48 24.65 22.70
CA VAL A 28 -31.02 25.77 23.57
C VAL A 28 -32.16 26.77 23.87
N GLY A 29 -33.36 26.55 23.31
CA GLY A 29 -34.46 27.51 23.33
C GLY A 29 -35.51 27.36 24.44
N MET A 30 -35.21 26.74 25.60
CA MET A 30 -36.24 26.57 26.65
C MET A 30 -35.82 26.94 28.08
N MET A 31 -34.85 27.85 28.28
CA MET A 31 -34.57 28.38 29.63
C MET A 31 -34.38 29.90 29.69
N ALA A 32 -35.15 30.63 28.89
CA ALA A 32 -35.26 32.08 29.01
C ALA A 32 -36.74 32.51 28.94
N VAL A 33 -37.52 32.11 29.95
CA VAL A 33 -38.91 32.57 30.10
C VAL A 33 -39.15 32.93 31.57
N PHE A 34 -39.28 34.26 31.78
CA PHE A 34 -39.72 35.02 32.95
C PHE A 34 -38.74 35.28 34.11
N GLY A 35 -37.77 36.16 33.83
CA GLY A 35 -37.32 37.17 34.79
C GLY A 35 -37.89 38.54 34.41
N GLY A 36 -38.73 39.13 35.26
CA GLY A 36 -39.20 40.51 35.10
C GLY A 36 -40.15 40.96 36.21
N GLY A 37 -39.65 41.79 37.14
CA GLY A 37 -40.51 42.61 37.99
C GLY A 37 -40.07 42.80 39.45
N THR A 38 -39.22 43.80 39.67
CA THR A 38 -39.26 44.84 40.74
C THR A 38 -39.19 44.50 42.24
N ASP A 39 -38.24 45.22 42.87
CA ASP A 39 -38.20 45.77 44.24
C ASP A 39 -37.63 44.96 45.43
N LYS A 40 -36.35 45.25 45.68
CA LYS A 40 -35.78 45.82 46.93
C LYS A 40 -36.32 45.30 48.27
N ALA A 41 -35.56 44.40 48.91
CA ALA A 41 -35.25 44.45 50.35
C ALA A 41 -34.12 43.48 50.71
N GLU A 42 -33.12 44.01 51.41
CA GLU A 42 -32.15 43.30 52.26
C GLU A 42 -32.93 42.42 53.28
N THR A 43 -32.46 41.32 53.87
CA THR A 43 -31.12 40.86 54.23
C THR A 43 -31.24 39.37 54.63
N SER A 44 -30.14 38.63 54.51
CA SER A 44 -29.78 37.48 55.37
C SER A 44 -30.72 36.27 55.38
N THR A 45 -30.42 35.27 54.55
CA THR A 45 -30.23 33.84 54.94
C THR A 45 -29.94 33.04 53.66
N SER A 46 -28.91 32.20 53.71
CA SER A 46 -28.59 31.11 52.75
C SER A 46 -27.46 31.33 51.74
N ASP A 47 -26.27 31.71 52.21
CA ASP A 47 -25.02 31.53 51.44
C ASP A 47 -24.71 30.04 51.17
N ASN A 48 -25.13 29.13 52.05
CA ASN A 48 -24.89 27.68 51.93
C ASN A 48 -25.63 26.98 50.76
N ALA A 49 -26.77 27.50 50.30
CA ALA A 49 -27.52 26.86 49.20
C ALA A 49 -26.99 27.25 47.81
N ALA A 50 -26.47 28.48 47.68
CA ALA A 50 -25.85 28.94 46.43
C ALA A 50 -24.48 28.28 46.22
N GLU A 51 -23.68 28.13 47.29
CA GLU A 51 -22.37 27.48 47.25
C GLU A 51 -22.49 25.97 46.95
N ALA A 52 -23.49 25.30 47.53
CA ALA A 52 -23.80 23.90 47.21
C ALA A 52 -24.32 23.72 45.77
N ALA A 53 -25.09 24.67 45.23
CA ALA A 53 -25.57 24.60 43.85
C ALA A 53 -24.44 24.85 42.83
N ILE A 54 -23.49 25.73 43.14
CA ILE A 54 -22.31 26.01 42.30
C ILE A 54 -21.34 24.84 42.30
N ALA A 55 -21.07 24.23 43.47
CA ALA A 55 -20.23 23.04 43.58
C ALA A 55 -20.78 21.83 42.81
N ASN A 56 -22.10 21.59 42.87
CA ASN A 56 -22.75 20.54 42.07
C ASN A 56 -22.69 20.82 40.56
N PHE A 57 -22.68 22.10 40.14
CA PHE A 57 -22.61 22.47 38.73
C PHE A 57 -21.18 22.32 38.17
N GLU A 58 -20.14 22.64 38.96
CA GLU A 58 -18.73 22.42 38.58
C GLU A 58 -18.37 20.93 38.51
N GLU A 59 -18.83 20.12 39.45
CA GLU A 59 -18.61 18.67 39.44
C GLU A 59 -19.28 18.01 38.23
N MET A 60 -20.51 18.44 37.90
CA MET A 60 -21.24 17.95 36.73
C MET A 60 -20.62 18.42 35.40
N ALA A 61 -20.04 19.63 35.36
CA ALA A 61 -19.31 20.15 34.20
C ALA A 61 -17.94 19.46 33.99
N ALA A 62 -17.24 19.11 35.07
CA ALA A 62 -15.99 18.36 35.03
C ALA A 62 -16.23 16.91 34.57
N ALA A 63 -17.25 16.23 35.12
CA ALA A 63 -17.64 14.88 34.71
C ALA A 63 -18.08 14.83 33.23
N ALA A 64 -18.86 15.82 32.78
CA ALA A 64 -19.26 15.94 31.37
C ALA A 64 -18.06 16.22 30.43
N SER A 65 -17.02 16.90 30.91
CA SER A 65 -15.79 17.17 30.16
C SER A 65 -14.90 15.92 30.06
N GLU A 66 -14.84 15.09 31.10
CA GLU A 66 -14.09 13.82 31.10
C GLU A 66 -14.77 12.77 30.22
N GLU A 67 -16.10 12.63 30.32
CA GLU A 67 -16.88 11.70 29.50
C GLU A 67 -16.83 12.08 28.01
N GLN A 68 -16.82 13.37 27.68
CA GLN A 68 -16.57 13.85 26.31
C GLN A 68 -15.14 13.61 25.84
N ALA A 69 -14.14 13.70 26.71
CA ALA A 69 -12.75 13.40 26.36
C ALA A 69 -12.53 11.91 26.11
N GLU A 70 -13.15 11.03 26.90
CA GLU A 70 -13.13 9.59 26.70
C GLU A 70 -13.90 9.17 25.44
N ALA A 71 -15.10 9.71 25.21
CA ALA A 71 -15.86 9.48 24.00
C ALA A 71 -15.10 9.92 22.74
N LYS A 72 -14.37 11.04 22.79
CA LYS A 72 -13.50 11.49 21.70
C LYS A 72 -12.32 10.55 21.47
N LYS A 73 -11.64 10.08 22.52
CA LYS A 73 -10.55 9.10 22.41
C LYS A 73 -11.03 7.77 21.84
N GLN A 74 -12.20 7.29 22.26
CA GLN A 74 -12.79 6.05 21.73
C GLN A 74 -13.22 6.21 20.28
N ALA A 75 -13.82 7.35 19.90
CA ALA A 75 -14.16 7.64 18.51
C ALA A 75 -12.92 7.74 17.62
N GLU A 76 -11.84 8.38 18.08
CA GLU A 76 -10.58 8.51 17.36
C GLU A 76 -9.87 7.16 17.21
N ALA A 77 -9.86 6.32 18.26
CA ALA A 77 -9.36 4.95 18.19
C ALA A 77 -10.18 4.07 17.25
N ALA A 78 -11.52 4.22 17.23
CA ALA A 78 -12.39 3.50 16.31
C ALA A 78 -12.17 3.92 14.85
N ILE A 79 -11.93 5.21 14.58
CA ILE A 79 -11.59 5.71 13.25
C ILE A 79 -10.23 5.17 12.81
N GLN A 80 -9.20 5.21 13.66
CA GLN A 80 -7.88 4.66 13.33
C GLN A 80 -7.93 3.15 13.09
N ALA A 81 -8.70 2.41 13.88
CA ALA A 81 -8.89 0.97 13.68
C ALA A 81 -9.63 0.67 12.36
N ALA A 82 -10.64 1.47 12.01
CA ALA A 82 -11.36 1.34 10.74
C ALA A 82 -10.47 1.70 9.53
N GLU A 83 -9.66 2.75 9.63
CA GLU A 83 -8.69 3.14 8.59
C GLU A 83 -7.60 2.10 8.40
N ALA A 84 -7.04 1.58 9.50
CA ALA A 84 -6.03 0.51 9.44
C ALA A 84 -6.58 -0.76 8.78
N LYS A 85 -7.82 -1.15 9.12
CA LYS A 85 -8.49 -2.29 8.50
C LYS A 85 -8.76 -2.05 7.01
N ALA A 86 -9.25 -0.87 6.62
CA ALA A 86 -9.49 -0.54 5.23
C ALA A 86 -8.19 -0.51 4.40
N ASN A 87 -7.09 -0.01 4.96
CA ASN A 87 -5.79 -0.01 4.30
C ASN A 87 -5.22 -1.44 4.16
N ALA A 88 -5.37 -2.28 5.18
CA ALA A 88 -4.97 -3.69 5.12
C ALA A 88 -5.77 -4.47 4.07
N GLU A 89 -7.09 -4.27 3.99
CA GLU A 89 -7.94 -4.89 2.96
C GLU A 89 -7.57 -4.41 1.55
N ALA A 90 -7.29 -3.11 1.38
CA ALA A 90 -6.85 -2.56 0.10
C ALA A 90 -5.47 -3.10 -0.33
N GLN A 91 -4.52 -3.22 0.60
CA GLN A 91 -3.20 -3.80 0.33
C GLN A 91 -3.30 -5.28 -0.03
N ALA A 92 -4.08 -6.07 0.73
CA ALA A 92 -4.29 -7.48 0.45
C ALA A 92 -4.92 -7.69 -0.94
N LYS A 93 -5.90 -6.87 -1.31
CA LYS A 93 -6.50 -6.92 -2.65
C LYS A 93 -5.49 -6.54 -3.75
N ALA A 94 -4.70 -5.49 -3.54
CA ALA A 94 -3.67 -5.08 -4.50
C ALA A 94 -2.57 -6.13 -4.67
N GLN A 95 -2.14 -6.77 -3.58
CA GLN A 95 -1.19 -7.89 -3.63
C GLN A 95 -1.77 -9.09 -4.39
N ALA A 96 -3.01 -9.49 -4.09
CA ALA A 96 -3.66 -10.58 -4.80
C ALA A 96 -3.80 -10.30 -6.31
N GLU A 97 -4.14 -9.07 -6.70
CA GLU A 97 -4.19 -8.66 -8.10
C GLU A 97 -2.80 -8.64 -8.77
N ALA A 98 -1.76 -8.22 -8.04
CA ALA A 98 -0.38 -8.25 -8.53
C ALA A 98 0.11 -9.70 -8.73
N GLU A 99 -0.07 -10.57 -7.75
CA GLU A 99 0.26 -11.99 -7.84
C GLU A 99 -0.50 -12.68 -8.98
N ALA A 100 -1.78 -12.36 -9.17
CA ALA A 100 -2.56 -12.91 -10.27
C ALA A 100 -1.99 -12.53 -11.64
N LYS A 101 -1.44 -11.30 -11.79
CA LYS A 101 -0.78 -10.89 -13.03
C LYS A 101 0.52 -11.65 -13.28
N LEU A 102 1.29 -11.94 -12.23
CA LEU A 102 2.53 -12.70 -12.33
C LEU A 102 2.30 -14.19 -12.67
N LYS A 103 1.09 -14.70 -12.40
CA LYS A 103 0.68 -16.08 -12.70
C LYS A 103 0.03 -16.25 -14.08
N ASP A 104 -0.04 -15.20 -14.89
CA ASP A 104 -0.62 -15.24 -16.24
C ASP A 104 0.48 -15.06 -17.31
N PRO A 105 0.83 -16.13 -18.06
CA PRO A 105 1.83 -16.08 -19.13
C PRO A 105 1.57 -15.00 -20.19
N ALA A 106 0.31 -14.58 -20.39
CA ALA A 106 -0.04 -13.57 -21.39
C ALA A 106 0.47 -12.17 -21.05
N ASN A 107 0.85 -11.91 -19.79
CA ASN A 107 1.40 -10.62 -19.35
C ASN A 107 2.90 -10.46 -19.65
N TYR A 108 3.57 -11.53 -20.08
CA TYR A 108 5.00 -11.54 -20.31
C TYR A 108 5.34 -11.26 -21.77
N ARG A 109 6.32 -10.38 -21.98
CA ARG A 109 6.81 -10.01 -23.31
C ARG A 109 7.75 -11.06 -23.87
N THR A 110 7.48 -11.51 -25.09
CA THR A 110 8.35 -12.43 -25.84
C THR A 110 9.14 -11.73 -26.96
N ASP A 111 8.98 -10.41 -27.11
CA ASP A 111 9.61 -9.60 -28.16
C ASP A 111 10.98 -9.02 -27.73
N ILE A 112 11.35 -9.16 -26.46
CA ILE A 112 12.64 -8.71 -25.92
C ILE A 112 13.69 -9.82 -26.11
N SER A 113 14.81 -9.48 -26.74
CA SER A 113 15.92 -10.42 -26.94
C SER A 113 16.92 -10.40 -25.79
N TYR A 114 17.73 -11.46 -25.70
CA TYR A 114 18.82 -11.53 -24.72
C TYR A 114 19.79 -10.36 -24.86
N ASP A 115 20.20 -10.04 -26.09
CA ASP A 115 21.17 -8.97 -26.34
C ASP A 115 20.68 -7.62 -25.83
N GLN A 116 19.37 -7.35 -25.93
CA GLN A 116 18.77 -6.13 -25.40
C GLN A 116 18.87 -6.05 -23.88
N LEU A 117 18.62 -7.17 -23.18
CA LEU A 117 18.76 -7.25 -21.73
C LEU A 117 20.23 -7.10 -21.30
N ALA A 118 21.16 -7.74 -22.02
CA ALA A 118 22.58 -7.73 -21.68
C ALA A 118 23.25 -6.37 -21.97
N GLN A 119 22.89 -5.71 -23.06
CA GLN A 119 23.53 -4.45 -23.47
C GLN A 119 22.86 -3.20 -22.90
N THR A 120 21.54 -3.25 -22.65
CA THR A 120 20.76 -2.11 -22.16
C THR A 120 19.84 -2.51 -20.99
N PRO A 121 20.40 -3.06 -19.90
CA PRO A 121 19.62 -3.61 -18.78
C PRO A 121 18.60 -2.61 -18.20
N ASP A 122 19.02 -1.36 -18.00
CA ASP A 122 18.19 -0.31 -17.39
C ASP A 122 16.91 0.01 -18.18
N ALA A 123 16.91 -0.21 -19.51
CA ALA A 123 15.75 0.03 -20.35
C ALA A 123 14.63 -1.01 -20.13
N TYR A 124 14.98 -2.16 -19.57
CA TYR A 124 14.08 -3.28 -19.35
C TYR A 124 13.89 -3.61 -17.87
N ASP A 125 14.46 -2.81 -16.96
CA ASP A 125 14.30 -3.03 -15.54
C ASP A 125 12.82 -3.14 -15.16
N SER A 126 12.52 -4.12 -14.31
CA SER A 126 11.17 -4.41 -13.83
C SER A 126 10.14 -4.80 -14.92
N GLN A 127 10.57 -5.05 -16.17
CA GLN A 127 9.67 -5.53 -17.22
C GLN A 127 9.45 -7.03 -17.13
N LEU A 128 8.22 -7.46 -17.41
CA LEU A 128 7.84 -8.88 -17.50
C LEU A 128 8.31 -9.45 -18.85
N ILE A 129 9.20 -10.43 -18.79
CA ILE A 129 9.83 -11.08 -19.95
C ILE A 129 9.60 -12.59 -19.95
N ALA A 130 9.50 -13.18 -21.13
CA ALA A 130 9.48 -14.63 -21.30
C ALA A 130 10.50 -15.07 -22.34
N MET A 131 11.35 -16.02 -21.97
CA MET A 131 12.38 -16.56 -22.85
C MET A 131 12.55 -18.06 -22.63
N SER A 132 13.13 -18.74 -23.62
CA SER A 132 13.47 -20.16 -23.54
C SER A 132 14.98 -20.35 -23.53
N GLY A 133 15.43 -21.38 -22.84
CA GLY A 133 16.84 -21.70 -22.78
C GLY A 133 17.12 -23.02 -22.08
N ARG A 134 18.38 -23.42 -22.12
CA ARG A 134 18.88 -24.64 -21.49
C ARG A 134 19.53 -24.33 -20.16
N VAL A 135 19.14 -25.04 -19.12
CA VAL A 135 19.74 -24.91 -17.79
C VAL A 135 21.19 -25.40 -17.84
N LEU A 136 22.12 -24.53 -17.46
CA LEU A 136 23.56 -24.84 -17.36
C LEU A 136 23.94 -25.29 -15.97
N GLN A 137 23.39 -24.63 -14.96
CA GLN A 137 23.72 -24.86 -13.56
C GLN A 137 22.51 -24.54 -12.69
N VAL A 138 22.29 -25.31 -11.64
CA VAL A 138 21.28 -25.04 -10.59
C VAL A 138 21.97 -24.98 -9.24
N ILE A 139 21.68 -23.94 -8.47
CA ILE A 139 22.10 -23.80 -7.07
C ILE A 139 20.84 -23.72 -6.23
N GLN A 140 20.54 -24.79 -5.49
CA GLN A 140 19.38 -24.84 -4.62
C GLN A 140 19.68 -24.18 -3.28
N GLY A 141 18.78 -23.33 -2.82
CA GLY A 141 18.80 -22.74 -1.48
C GLY A 141 17.50 -23.01 -0.74
N GLU A 142 17.51 -22.79 0.58
CA GLU A 142 16.34 -23.06 1.44
C GLU A 142 15.16 -22.13 1.11
N GLU A 143 15.42 -20.82 0.99
CA GLU A 143 14.40 -19.81 0.69
C GLU A 143 14.33 -19.49 -0.81
N SER A 144 15.50 -19.35 -1.44
CA SER A 144 15.61 -19.01 -2.85
C SER A 144 16.64 -19.89 -3.55
N SER A 145 16.34 -20.28 -4.77
CA SER A 145 17.22 -21.02 -5.65
C SER A 145 17.65 -20.16 -6.85
N GLN A 146 18.76 -20.53 -7.46
CA GLN A 146 19.39 -19.80 -8.55
C GLN A 146 19.69 -20.76 -9.70
N MET A 147 19.64 -20.28 -10.95
CA MET A 147 20.09 -21.04 -12.10
C MET A 147 20.75 -20.15 -13.15
N LEU A 148 21.72 -20.73 -13.85
CA LEU A 148 22.29 -20.15 -15.07
C LEU A 148 21.68 -20.83 -16.27
N VAL A 149 21.22 -20.06 -17.25
CA VAL A 149 20.49 -20.58 -18.42
C VAL A 149 21.10 -20.01 -19.69
N ALA A 150 21.43 -20.88 -20.65
CA ALA A 150 21.81 -20.50 -22.00
C ALA A 150 20.57 -20.23 -22.85
N ILE A 151 20.35 -18.99 -23.23
CA ILE A 151 19.23 -18.56 -24.07
C ILE A 151 19.45 -18.99 -25.52
N ASP A 152 18.40 -19.51 -26.15
CA ASP A 152 18.40 -19.95 -27.55
C ASP A 152 19.51 -20.96 -27.92
N ASP A 153 20.07 -21.70 -26.95
CA ASP A 153 21.26 -22.54 -27.12
C ASP A 153 22.46 -21.78 -27.77
N LYS A 154 22.54 -20.45 -27.59
CA LYS A 154 23.65 -19.62 -28.10
C LYS A 154 24.76 -19.53 -27.06
N GLU A 155 25.99 -19.83 -27.48
CA GLU A 155 27.17 -19.65 -26.63
C GLU A 155 27.30 -18.19 -26.17
N GLY A 156 27.63 -17.99 -24.89
CA GLY A 156 27.77 -16.67 -24.28
C GLY A 156 26.45 -15.95 -23.96
N SER A 157 25.30 -16.46 -24.41
CA SER A 157 23.99 -15.88 -24.09
C SER A 157 23.43 -16.44 -22.78
N VAL A 158 24.16 -16.19 -21.68
CA VAL A 158 23.79 -16.72 -20.36
C VAL A 158 23.00 -15.70 -19.56
N ILE A 159 21.85 -16.11 -19.02
CA ILE A 159 21.08 -15.34 -18.06
C ILE A 159 21.15 -15.98 -16.67
N PHE A 160 21.26 -15.14 -15.65
CA PHE A 160 21.12 -15.53 -14.25
C PHE A 160 19.65 -15.41 -13.83
N LEU A 161 19.09 -16.49 -13.29
CA LEU A 161 17.72 -16.53 -12.80
C LEU A 161 17.72 -16.79 -11.30
N ALA A 162 16.96 -16.00 -10.56
CA ALA A 162 16.66 -16.24 -9.15
C ALA A 162 15.16 -16.51 -8.97
N TYR A 163 14.80 -17.45 -8.11
CA TYR A 163 13.42 -17.83 -7.86
C TYR A 163 13.21 -18.31 -6.43
N GLU A 164 12.02 -18.10 -5.90
CA GLU A 164 11.65 -18.65 -4.59
C GLU A 164 11.43 -20.17 -4.71
N SER A 165 11.97 -20.91 -3.75
CA SER A 165 11.98 -22.39 -3.79
C SER A 165 10.58 -23.01 -3.65
N ASP A 166 9.59 -22.25 -3.17
CA ASP A 166 8.18 -22.65 -3.00
C ASP A 166 7.28 -22.26 -4.18
N THR A 167 7.64 -21.22 -4.92
CA THR A 167 6.86 -20.67 -6.04
C THR A 167 7.03 -21.49 -7.33
N VAL A 168 8.16 -22.17 -7.48
CA VAL A 168 8.50 -22.96 -8.67
C VAL A 168 8.45 -24.45 -8.33
N GLU A 169 7.83 -25.27 -9.19
CA GLU A 169 7.89 -26.73 -9.05
C GLU A 169 9.35 -27.20 -8.97
N SER A 170 9.68 -27.89 -7.87
CA SER A 170 11.00 -28.48 -7.69
C SER A 170 11.26 -29.56 -8.75
N GLY A 171 12.53 -29.69 -9.17
CA GLY A 171 12.96 -30.78 -10.06
C GLY A 171 13.55 -30.37 -11.40
N PHE A 172 13.87 -29.09 -11.63
CA PHE A 172 14.72 -28.68 -12.74
C PHE A 172 16.17 -29.12 -12.51
N SER A 173 16.75 -29.73 -13.54
CA SER A 173 18.12 -30.24 -13.53
C SER A 173 18.95 -29.56 -14.61
N GLU A 174 20.27 -29.67 -14.50
CA GLU A 174 21.18 -29.27 -15.57
C GLU A 174 20.81 -29.99 -16.87
N ASN A 175 20.94 -29.27 -18.00
CA ASN A 175 20.54 -29.64 -19.36
C ASN A 175 19.05 -29.63 -19.66
N ASP A 176 18.16 -29.38 -18.69
CA ASP A 176 16.74 -29.22 -18.95
C ASP A 176 16.50 -28.03 -19.90
N LEU A 177 15.61 -28.24 -20.88
CA LEU A 177 15.08 -27.16 -21.69
C LEU A 177 13.87 -26.56 -20.97
N ILE A 178 13.92 -25.25 -20.74
CA ILE A 178 12.90 -24.54 -19.98
C ILE A 178 12.44 -23.30 -20.74
N LYS A 179 11.24 -22.86 -20.38
CA LYS A 179 10.74 -21.52 -20.65
C LYS A 179 10.45 -20.85 -19.31
N PHE A 180 11.03 -19.68 -19.09
CA PHE A 180 10.81 -18.92 -17.87
C PHE A 180 10.00 -17.66 -18.15
N TYR A 181 9.22 -17.26 -17.15
CA TYR A 181 8.44 -16.03 -17.13
C TYR A 181 8.90 -15.24 -15.91
N GLY A 182 9.58 -14.12 -16.15
CA GLY A 182 10.29 -13.41 -15.10
C GLY A 182 10.21 -11.90 -15.23
N THR A 183 10.66 -11.23 -14.18
CA THR A 183 10.86 -9.80 -14.12
C THR A 183 12.34 -9.54 -14.36
N ALA A 184 12.69 -8.78 -15.40
CA ALA A 184 14.07 -8.41 -15.67
C ALA A 184 14.65 -7.58 -14.51
N ALA A 185 15.88 -7.90 -14.12
CA ALA A 185 16.56 -7.39 -12.92
C ALA A 185 17.96 -6.83 -13.25
N GLY A 186 18.11 -6.29 -14.45
CA GLY A 186 19.37 -5.72 -14.93
C GLY A 186 20.47 -6.76 -15.15
N THR A 187 21.65 -6.52 -14.58
CA THR A 187 22.81 -7.43 -14.69
C THR A 187 23.41 -7.76 -13.33
N ILE A 188 23.98 -8.96 -13.22
CA ILE A 188 24.77 -9.39 -12.06
C ILE A 188 26.18 -9.76 -12.50
N SER A 189 27.16 -9.46 -11.64
CA SER A 189 28.56 -9.84 -11.83
C SER A 189 28.98 -10.88 -10.79
N TYR A 190 29.68 -11.92 -11.24
CA TYR A 190 30.25 -12.94 -10.36
C TYR A 190 31.68 -13.31 -10.81
N GLU A 191 32.47 -13.84 -9.87
CA GLU A 191 33.81 -14.35 -10.17
C GLU A 191 33.71 -15.80 -10.65
N SER A 192 34.27 -16.07 -11.83
CA SER A 192 34.36 -17.42 -12.37
C SER A 192 35.39 -18.26 -11.64
N THR A 193 35.35 -19.57 -11.85
CA THR A 193 36.37 -20.50 -11.32
C THR A 193 37.78 -20.23 -11.84
N LEU A 194 37.92 -19.45 -12.92
CA LEU A 194 39.19 -19.02 -13.51
C LEU A 194 39.65 -17.65 -12.98
N GLY A 195 38.91 -17.02 -12.05
CA GLY A 195 39.23 -15.72 -11.48
C GLY A 195 38.83 -14.52 -12.34
N GLU A 196 38.15 -14.76 -13.47
CA GLU A 196 37.61 -13.70 -14.30
C GLU A 196 36.23 -13.26 -13.79
N THR A 197 35.97 -11.96 -13.76
CA THR A 197 34.62 -11.42 -13.48
C THR A 197 33.75 -11.55 -14.72
N ILE A 198 32.63 -12.23 -14.58
CA ILE A 198 31.62 -12.40 -15.63
C ILE A 198 30.39 -11.58 -15.26
N THR A 199 29.90 -10.76 -16.19
CA THR A 199 28.65 -10.00 -16.05
C THR A 199 27.60 -10.59 -16.99
N VAL A 200 26.44 -10.95 -16.45
CA VAL A 200 25.31 -11.52 -17.20
C VAL A 200 24.02 -10.76 -16.90
N ALA A 201 23.06 -10.80 -17.83
CA ALA A 201 21.70 -10.36 -17.56
C ALA A 201 21.07 -11.18 -16.43
N ALA A 202 20.14 -10.59 -15.69
CA ALA A 202 19.47 -11.21 -14.55
C ALA A 202 17.94 -11.07 -14.63
N ALA A 203 17.22 -12.04 -14.08
CA ALA A 203 15.77 -11.97 -13.91
C ALA A 203 15.29 -12.71 -12.64
N PHE A 204 14.22 -12.19 -12.03
CA PHE A 204 13.47 -12.88 -10.98
C PHE A 204 12.33 -13.67 -11.62
N VAL A 205 12.30 -14.98 -11.40
CA VAL A 205 11.36 -15.86 -12.09
C VAL A 205 10.08 -16.00 -11.28
N ASN A 206 8.95 -15.85 -11.96
CA ASN A 206 7.62 -16.01 -11.39
C ASN A 206 6.99 -17.34 -11.78
N MET A 207 7.30 -17.85 -12.98
CA MET A 207 6.85 -19.16 -13.46
C MET A 207 7.92 -19.83 -14.32
N LEU A 208 7.96 -21.16 -14.28
CA LEU A 208 8.82 -22.01 -15.09
C LEU A 208 8.02 -23.15 -15.72
N GLU A 209 8.34 -23.44 -16.98
CA GLU A 209 7.77 -24.54 -17.75
C GLU A 209 8.90 -25.37 -18.35
N ARG A 210 8.86 -26.69 -18.16
CA ARG A 210 9.72 -27.61 -18.91
C ARG A 210 9.22 -27.73 -20.35
N GLN A 211 10.14 -27.77 -21.30
CA GLN A 211 9.86 -27.93 -22.75
C GLN A 211 10.18 -29.35 -23.23
#